data_AF-A0A843ULM7-F1
#
_entry.id   AF-A0A843ULM7-F1
#
_cell.length_a   1.000
_cell.length_b   1.000
_cell.length_c   1.000
_cell.angle_alpha   90.00
_cell.angle_beta   90.00
_cell.angle_gamma   90.00
#
_symmetry.space_group_name_H-M   'P 1'
#
loop_
_entity.id
_entity.type
_entity.pdbx_description
1 polymer ?
#
loop_
_entity_poly.entity_id
_entity_poly.type
_entity_poly.pdbx_seq_one_letter_code
_entity_poly.pdbx_strand_id
1 'polypeptide(L)'
;MNVALDVLSGGGWLHTFPEGKICQEHAPIRRLKWGTASLIERAPVTPIVLPIVHTGFEEVMPENLFFGRRPPLPLCMKNIKIIVGEPIEFDLPSLRQTAKSMSQGLSFQSLGWPKTERHGLDEAAQRWLYMNISDNIRTVMEKLRNFGVTLERLKV
;
A
#
# COMPACT_ATOMS: atom_id res chain seq x y z
N MET A 1 -9.10 -14.05 -1.70
CA MET A 1 -8.05 -13.59 -0.77
C MET A 1 -7.17 -14.74 -0.27
N ASN A 2 -7.67 -15.98 -0.19
CA ASN A 2 -6.87 -17.13 0.26
C ASN A 2 -5.66 -17.40 -0.65
N VAL A 3 -5.83 -17.32 -1.97
CA VAL A 3 -4.72 -17.49 -2.95
C VAL A 3 -3.51 -16.59 -2.66
N ALA A 4 -3.74 -15.33 -2.27
CA ALA A 4 -2.65 -14.41 -1.95
C ALA A 4 -1.92 -14.83 -0.66
N LEU A 5 -2.65 -15.34 0.34
CA LEU A 5 -2.05 -15.90 1.54
C LEU A 5 -1.32 -17.21 1.25
N ASP A 6 -1.82 -18.04 0.34
CA ASP A 6 -1.17 -19.29 -0.06
C ASP A 6 0.17 -19.00 -0.76
N VAL A 7 0.21 -17.99 -1.64
CA VAL A 7 1.46 -17.51 -2.26
C VAL A 7 2.45 -17.04 -1.20
N LEU A 8 2.02 -16.20 -0.25
CA LEU A 8 2.89 -15.74 0.83
C LEU A 8 3.34 -16.88 1.75
N SER A 9 2.46 -17.86 2.01
CA SER A 9 2.78 -19.04 2.83
C SER A 9 3.82 -19.93 2.17
N GLY A 10 3.82 -20.00 0.83
CA GLY A 10 4.84 -20.71 0.05
C GLY A 10 6.15 -19.93 -0.16
N GLY A 11 6.31 -18.74 0.44
CA GLY A 11 7.48 -17.87 0.24
C GLY A 11 7.52 -17.18 -1.12
N GLY A 12 6.39 -17.13 -1.82
CA GLY A 12 6.27 -16.49 -3.14
C GLY A 12 6.21 -14.97 -3.08
N TRP A 13 6.31 -14.36 -4.27
CA TRP A 13 6.24 -12.90 -4.44
C TRP A 13 4.81 -12.43 -4.74
N LEU A 14 4.36 -11.40 -4.03
CA LEU A 14 3.06 -10.77 -4.27
C LEU A 14 3.23 -9.27 -4.56
N HIS A 15 2.83 -8.84 -5.76
CA HIS A 15 2.77 -7.43 -6.12
C HIS A 15 1.35 -6.89 -5.93
N THR A 16 1.18 -5.77 -5.20
CA THR A 16 -0.14 -5.18 -4.92
C THR A 16 -0.15 -3.68 -5.17
N PHE A 17 -1.31 -3.16 -5.56
CA PHE A 17 -1.59 -1.72 -5.69
C PHE A 17 -2.54 -1.28 -4.55
N PRO A 18 -2.02 -0.84 -3.40
CA PRO A 18 -2.81 -0.62 -2.21
C PRO A 18 -3.78 0.57 -2.29
N GLU A 19 -3.64 1.46 -3.29
CA GLU A 19 -4.58 2.55 -3.57
C GLU A 19 -5.97 2.04 -3.99
N GLY A 20 -6.00 0.89 -4.69
CA GLY A 20 -7.22 0.27 -5.17
C GLY A 20 -8.02 1.08 -6.20
N LYS A 21 -7.42 2.13 -6.77
CA LYS A 21 -7.83 2.86 -7.98
C LYS A 21 -6.58 3.51 -8.58
N ILE A 22 -6.53 3.64 -9.90
CA ILE A 22 -5.48 4.39 -10.61
C ILE A 22 -5.70 5.90 -10.35
N CYS A 23 -4.67 6.59 -9.87
CA CYS A 23 -4.66 8.04 -9.71
C CYS A 23 -3.50 8.62 -10.53
N GLN A 24 -3.80 9.41 -11.56
CA GLN A 24 -2.78 10.04 -12.44
C GLN A 24 -2.50 11.51 -12.08
N GLU A 25 -3.13 12.04 -11.04
CA GLU A 25 -2.92 13.41 -10.57
C GLU A 25 -1.54 13.56 -9.92
N HIS A 26 -0.88 14.71 -10.12
CA HIS A 26 0.36 15.05 -9.41
C HIS A 26 0.07 15.50 -7.97
N ALA A 27 -0.49 14.60 -7.18
CA ALA A 27 -0.86 14.80 -5.78
C ALA A 27 -0.10 13.81 -4.88
N PRO A 28 -0.03 14.09 -3.56
CA PRO A 28 0.47 13.11 -2.60
C PRO A 28 -0.34 11.81 -2.67
N ILE A 29 0.32 10.68 -2.42
CA ILE A 29 -0.29 9.35 -2.37
C ILE A 29 -1.45 9.40 -1.39
N ARG A 30 -2.63 8.97 -1.84
CA ARG A 30 -3.86 8.98 -1.03
C ARG A 30 -3.80 7.89 0.06
N ARG A 31 -4.80 7.85 0.92
CA ARG A 31 -4.90 6.80 1.94
C ARG A 31 -4.94 5.41 1.25
N LEU A 32 -4.09 4.51 1.72
CA LEU A 32 -4.04 3.14 1.25
C LEU A 32 -5.19 2.30 1.83
N LYS A 33 -5.72 1.37 1.04
CA LYS A 33 -6.70 0.38 1.51
C LYS A 33 -6.01 -0.60 2.45
N TRP A 34 -6.73 -1.02 3.48
CA TRP A 34 -6.24 -1.92 4.54
C TRP A 34 -5.94 -3.35 4.06
N GLY A 35 -6.29 -3.71 2.82
CA GLY A 35 -6.14 -5.08 2.29
C GLY A 35 -4.69 -5.59 2.31
N THR A 36 -3.72 -4.77 1.93
CA THR A 36 -2.29 -5.13 1.99
C THR A 36 -1.84 -5.32 3.43
N ALA A 37 -2.24 -4.44 4.35
CA ALA A 37 -1.95 -4.60 5.78
C ALA A 37 -2.55 -5.88 6.37
N SER A 38 -3.78 -6.25 5.94
CA SER A 38 -4.40 -7.50 6.34
C SER A 38 -3.65 -8.73 5.83
N LEU A 39 -3.11 -8.69 4.61
CA LEU A 39 -2.28 -9.79 4.09
C LEU A 39 -0.98 -9.95 4.89
N ILE A 40 -0.30 -8.83 5.19
CA ILE A 40 0.92 -8.83 6.00
C ILE A 40 0.66 -9.45 7.38
N GLU A 41 -0.42 -9.04 8.04
CA GLU A 41 -0.73 -9.48 9.39
C GLU A 41 -1.20 -10.95 9.47
N ARG A 42 -1.89 -11.43 8.43
CA ARG A 42 -2.45 -12.79 8.38
C ARG A 42 -1.50 -13.82 7.78
N ALA A 43 -0.42 -13.39 7.15
CA ALA A 43 0.60 -14.30 6.63
C ALA A 43 1.23 -15.12 7.78
N PRO A 44 1.55 -16.41 7.55
CA PRO A 44 2.12 -17.25 8.60
C PRO A 44 3.52 -16.79 9.03
N VAL A 45 4.29 -16.26 8.08
CA VAL A 45 5.58 -15.61 8.29
C VAL A 45 5.42 -14.17 7.84
N THR A 46 5.86 -13.21 8.65
CA THR A 46 5.78 -11.78 8.31
C THR A 46 6.56 -11.53 7.02
N PRO A 47 5.92 -11.07 5.93
CA PRO A 47 6.62 -10.78 4.69
C PRO A 47 7.39 -9.46 4.78
N ILE A 48 8.50 -9.39 4.05
CA ILE A 48 9.20 -8.14 3.79
C ILE A 48 8.40 -7.36 2.74
N VAL A 49 8.19 -6.06 2.97
CA VAL A 49 7.47 -5.19 2.03
C VAL A 49 8.45 -4.32 1.27
N LEU A 50 8.50 -4.46 -0.05
CA LEU A 50 9.34 -3.62 -0.90
C LEU A 50 8.52 -2.50 -1.56
N PRO A 51 8.72 -1.22 -1.19
CA PRO A 51 8.01 -0.10 -1.78
C PRO A 51 8.55 0.20 -3.18
N ILE A 52 7.66 0.30 -4.16
CA ILE A 52 7.99 0.67 -5.54
C ILE A 52 7.09 1.84 -5.93
N VAL A 53 7.70 2.91 -6.45
CA VAL A 53 6.98 4.06 -7.01
C VAL A 53 7.37 4.22 -8.47
N HIS A 54 6.38 4.48 -9.32
CA HIS A 54 6.60 4.70 -10.74
C HIS A 54 5.94 6.00 -11.23
N THR A 55 6.54 6.65 -12.22
CA THR A 55 6.03 7.85 -12.90
C THR A 55 6.18 7.72 -14.41
N GLY A 56 5.38 8.49 -15.17
CA GLY A 56 5.39 8.50 -16.64
C GLY A 56 4.40 7.54 -17.32
N PHE A 57 3.76 6.64 -16.57
CA PHE A 57 2.69 5.78 -17.12
C PHE A 57 1.43 6.59 -17.47
N GLU A 58 1.20 7.67 -16.76
CA GLU A 58 0.17 8.68 -17.04
C GLU A 58 0.40 9.38 -18.39
N GLU A 59 1.63 9.47 -18.88
CA GLU A 59 1.92 10.00 -20.21
C GLU A 59 1.75 8.96 -21.31
N VAL A 60 1.99 7.69 -20.99
CA VAL A 60 1.79 6.55 -21.90
C VAL A 60 0.30 6.33 -22.14
N MET A 61 -0.52 6.36 -21.09
CA MET A 61 -1.96 6.11 -21.18
C MET A 61 -2.75 7.13 -20.34
N PRO A 62 -2.81 8.40 -20.78
CA PRO A 62 -3.52 9.45 -20.06
C PRO A 62 -5.02 9.19 -19.97
N GLU A 63 -5.61 9.42 -18.79
CA GLU A 63 -7.05 9.28 -18.57
C GLU A 63 -7.87 10.29 -19.37
N ASN A 64 -7.34 11.50 -19.55
CA ASN A 64 -8.05 12.65 -20.13
C ASN A 64 -7.26 13.26 -21.30
N LEU A 65 -7.26 12.62 -22.47
CA LEU A 65 -6.53 13.13 -23.65
C LEU A 65 -7.45 13.65 -24.76
N PHE A 66 -8.45 12.86 -25.18
CA PHE A 66 -9.36 13.20 -26.27
C PHE A 66 -10.76 13.51 -25.74
N PHE A 67 -11.06 14.78 -25.47
CA PHE A 67 -12.35 15.19 -24.88
C PHE A 67 -12.68 14.41 -23.60
N GLY A 68 -11.69 14.21 -22.73
CA GLY A 68 -11.84 13.44 -21.49
C GLY A 68 -11.85 11.92 -21.65
N ARG A 69 -11.35 11.40 -22.79
CA ARG A 69 -11.21 9.96 -23.02
C ARG A 69 -9.74 9.54 -23.10
N ARG A 70 -9.50 8.29 -22.68
CA ARG A 70 -8.24 7.57 -22.87
C ARG A 70 -7.96 7.33 -24.35
N PRO A 71 -6.70 7.37 -24.80
CA PRO A 71 -6.35 6.96 -26.16
C PRO A 71 -6.68 5.48 -26.37
N PRO A 72 -6.94 5.04 -27.61
CA PRO A 72 -7.20 3.64 -27.92
C PRO A 72 -5.95 2.75 -27.77
N LEU A 73 -4.76 3.35 -27.89
CA LEU A 73 -3.46 2.68 -27.77
C LEU A 73 -2.51 3.48 -26.87
N PRO A 74 -1.57 2.81 -26.19
CA PRO A 74 -0.49 3.47 -25.47
C PRO A 74 0.32 4.40 -26.38
N LEU A 75 0.60 5.61 -25.90
CA LEU A 75 1.48 6.56 -26.57
C LEU A 75 2.94 6.08 -26.47
N CYS A 76 3.62 6.04 -27.62
CA CYS A 76 5.03 5.65 -27.71
C CYS A 76 5.97 6.79 -27.29
N MET A 77 7.24 6.45 -27.07
CA MET A 77 8.32 7.40 -26.78
C MET A 77 8.12 8.25 -25.52
N LYS A 78 7.49 7.65 -24.49
CA LYS A 78 7.34 8.26 -23.16
C LYS A 78 8.38 7.69 -22.20
N ASN A 79 8.82 8.54 -21.28
CA ASN A 79 9.79 8.14 -20.27
C ASN A 79 9.08 7.55 -19.07
N ILE A 80 9.35 6.29 -18.76
CA ILE A 80 8.86 5.63 -17.56
C ILE A 80 10.01 5.61 -16.56
N LYS A 81 9.73 6.05 -15.33
CA LYS A 81 10.67 5.93 -14.21
C LYS A 81 10.09 4.99 -13.18
N ILE A 82 10.93 4.10 -12.67
CA ILE A 82 10.62 3.20 -11.57
C ILE A 82 11.69 3.40 -10.51
N ILE A 83 11.25 3.62 -9.28
CA ILE A 83 12.12 3.79 -8.12
C ILE A 83 11.74 2.70 -7.13
N VAL A 84 12.74 1.90 -6.76
CA VAL A 84 12.62 0.86 -5.74
C VAL A 84 13.21 1.41 -4.46
N GLY A 85 12.45 1.41 -3.37
CA GLY A 85 12.90 1.87 -2.07
C GLY A 85 13.48 0.75 -1.22
N GLU A 86 13.87 1.11 0.00
CA GLU A 86 14.40 0.16 0.98
C GLU A 86 13.32 -0.82 1.46
N PRO A 87 13.69 -2.09 1.73
CA PRO A 87 12.77 -3.07 2.31
C PRO A 87 12.22 -2.61 3.67
N ILE A 88 10.93 -2.86 3.90
CA ILE A 88 10.25 -2.58 5.17
C ILE A 88 9.99 -3.90 5.88
N GLU A 89 10.51 -4.00 7.11
CA GLU A 89 10.24 -5.11 8.02
C GLU A 89 9.26 -4.66 9.12
N PHE A 90 8.27 -5.51 9.43
CA PHE A 90 7.27 -5.21 10.44
C PHE A 90 7.45 -6.11 11.67
N ASP A 91 7.66 -5.50 12.83
CA ASP A 91 7.56 -6.20 14.12
C ASP A 91 6.08 -6.34 14.52
N LEU A 92 5.41 -7.33 13.92
CA LEU A 92 4.00 -7.61 14.19
C LEU A 92 3.71 -7.90 15.68
N PRO A 93 4.54 -8.66 16.43
CA PRO A 93 4.35 -8.82 17.88
C PRO A 93 4.25 -7.50 18.63
N SER A 94 5.20 -6.58 18.42
CA SER A 94 5.19 -5.26 19.08
C SER A 94 3.99 -4.42 18.65
N LEU A 95 3.71 -4.37 17.34
CA LEU A 95 2.57 -3.62 16.80
C LEU A 95 1.23 -4.13 17.34
N ARG A 96 1.08 -5.45 17.50
CA ARG A 96 -0.12 -6.05 18.13
C ARG A 96 -0.26 -5.65 19.59
N GLN A 97 0.84 -5.59 20.33
CA GLN A 97 0.82 -5.16 21.72
C GLN A 97 0.41 -3.69 21.86
N THR A 98 0.97 -2.81 21.01
CA THR A 98 0.56 -1.40 20.94
C THR A 98 -0.90 -1.25 20.53
N ALA A 99 -1.37 -2.06 19.57
CA ALA A 99 -2.76 -2.04 19.15
C ALA A 99 -3.72 -2.36 20.32
N LYS A 100 -3.38 -3.36 21.13
CA LYS A 100 -4.16 -3.73 22.32
C LYS A 100 -4.17 -2.64 23.39
N SER A 101 -3.06 -1.93 23.59
CA SER A 101 -3.04 -0.81 24.54
C SER A 101 -3.86 0.39 24.06
N MET A 102 -3.91 0.62 22.75
CA MET A 102 -4.63 1.74 22.14
C MET A 102 -6.14 1.49 22.01
N SER A 103 -6.60 0.23 22.02
CA SER A 103 -8.02 -0.12 21.91
C SER A 103 -8.78 -0.05 23.24
N GLN A 104 -8.09 -0.01 24.38
CA GLN A 104 -8.69 0.14 25.71
C GLN A 104 -9.33 1.52 25.86
N GLY A 105 -10.60 1.66 25.45
CA GLY A 105 -11.39 2.88 25.63
C GLY A 105 -12.26 3.29 24.44
N LEU A 106 -12.22 2.57 23.32
CA LEU A 106 -12.96 2.94 22.11
C LEU A 106 -13.99 1.87 21.73
N SER A 107 -15.25 2.08 22.07
CA SER A 107 -16.35 1.25 21.54
C SER A 107 -16.69 1.72 20.12
N PHE A 108 -16.40 0.91 19.11
CA PHE A 108 -16.81 1.17 17.74
C PHE A 108 -17.82 0.14 17.24
N GLN A 109 -18.77 0.59 16.43
CA GLN A 109 -19.74 -0.28 15.76
C GLN A 109 -19.06 -1.16 14.70
N SER A 110 -19.45 -2.43 14.68
CA SER A 110 -18.89 -3.46 13.80
C SER A 110 -19.31 -3.21 12.36
N LEU A 111 -18.36 -2.93 11.46
CA LEU A 111 -18.64 -2.60 10.06
C LEU A 111 -18.00 -3.62 9.10
N GLY A 112 -18.28 -4.91 9.33
CA GLY A 112 -17.92 -5.99 8.39
C GLY A 112 -16.42 -6.32 8.29
N TRP A 113 -15.65 -6.05 9.35
CA TRP A 113 -14.23 -6.40 9.40
C TRP A 113 -14.03 -7.92 9.56
N PRO A 114 -12.99 -8.50 8.93
CA PRO A 114 -12.70 -9.92 9.07
C PRO A 114 -12.30 -10.23 10.51
N LYS A 115 -13.08 -11.06 11.21
CA LYS A 115 -12.76 -11.54 12.56
C LYS A 115 -11.49 -12.40 12.50
N THR A 116 -10.34 -11.82 12.86
CA THR A 116 -9.10 -12.59 13.00
C THR A 116 -9.01 -13.15 14.42
N GLU A 117 -9.57 -14.35 14.63
CA GLU A 117 -9.51 -15.04 15.92
C GLU A 117 -8.08 -15.46 16.32
N ARG A 118 -7.15 -15.55 15.36
CA ARG A 118 -5.79 -16.11 15.56
C ARG A 118 -4.93 -15.38 16.60
N HIS A 119 -5.16 -14.10 16.85
CA HIS A 119 -4.32 -13.29 17.75
C HIS A 119 -5.09 -12.57 18.87
N GLY A 120 -6.39 -12.87 19.01
CA GLY A 120 -7.24 -12.31 20.07
C GLY A 120 -7.27 -10.78 20.10
N LEU A 121 -7.18 -10.13 18.94
CA LEU A 121 -7.35 -8.68 18.82
C LEU A 121 -8.84 -8.36 18.76
N ASP A 122 -9.27 -7.36 19.54
CA ASP A 122 -10.58 -6.76 19.33
C ASP A 122 -10.61 -5.98 17.99
N GLU A 123 -11.82 -5.62 17.52
CA GLU A 123 -11.98 -4.95 16.24
C GLU A 123 -11.30 -3.58 16.19
N ALA A 124 -11.24 -2.85 17.31
CA ALA A 124 -10.59 -1.55 17.38
C ALA A 124 -9.06 -1.67 17.27
N ALA A 125 -8.46 -2.65 17.94
CA ALA A 125 -7.05 -2.99 17.87
C ALA A 125 -6.69 -3.45 16.44
N GLN A 126 -7.51 -4.30 15.83
CA GLN A 126 -7.27 -4.75 14.45
C GLN A 126 -7.33 -3.59 13.44
N ARG A 127 -8.32 -2.70 13.57
CA ARG A 127 -8.42 -1.48 12.74
C ARG A 127 -7.20 -0.59 12.91
N TRP A 128 -6.80 -0.34 14.16
CA TRP A 128 -5.62 0.47 14.46
C TRP A 128 -4.36 -0.14 13.84
N LEU A 129 -4.17 -1.46 13.99
CA LEU A 129 -3.03 -2.18 13.45
C LEU A 129 -2.95 -2.04 11.93
N TYR A 130 -4.07 -2.28 11.23
CA TYR A 130 -4.08 -2.19 9.77
C TYR A 130 -3.91 -0.76 9.27
N MET A 131 -4.47 0.22 9.97
CA MET A 131 -4.25 1.64 9.66
C MET A 131 -2.79 2.01 9.84
N ASN A 132 -2.16 1.64 10.96
CA ASN A 132 -0.77 1.95 11.24
C ASN A 132 0.19 1.33 10.21
N ILE A 133 0.01 0.05 9.86
CA ILE A 133 0.80 -0.61 8.80
C ILE A 133 0.60 0.12 7.46
N SER A 134 -0.65 0.41 7.10
CA SER A 134 -0.97 1.09 5.83
C SER A 134 -0.37 2.49 5.76
N ASP A 135 -0.41 3.25 6.86
CA ASP A 135 0.13 4.61 6.94
C ASP A 135 1.66 4.62 6.96
N ASN A 136 2.31 3.63 7.57
CA ASN A 136 3.75 3.44 7.48
C ASN A 136 4.19 3.22 6.02
N ILE A 137 3.56 2.24 5.33
CA ILE A 137 3.83 1.96 3.91
C ILE A 137 3.62 3.22 3.07
N ARG A 138 2.48 3.91 3.26
CA ARG A 138 2.17 5.16 2.57
C ARG A 138 3.24 6.22 2.78
N THR A 139 3.72 6.40 4.01
CA THR A 139 4.74 7.39 4.36
C THR A 139 6.06 7.09 3.67
N VAL A 140 6.49 5.82 3.64
CA VAL A 140 7.71 5.40 2.93
C VAL A 140 7.55 5.62 1.42
N MET A 141 6.42 5.23 0.83
CA MET A 141 6.15 5.44 -0.59
C MET A 141 6.11 6.94 -0.94
N GLU A 142 5.53 7.79 -0.09
CA GLU A 142 5.48 9.24 -0.34
C GLU A 142 6.88 9.88 -0.28
N LYS A 143 7.72 9.45 0.67
CA LYS A 143 9.14 9.86 0.70
C LYS A 143 9.86 9.44 -0.59
N LEU A 144 9.62 8.22 -1.06
CA LEU A 144 10.23 7.70 -2.29
C LEU A 144 9.74 8.46 -3.53
N ARG A 145 8.45 8.80 -3.59
CA ARG A 145 7.86 9.66 -4.64
C ARG A 145 8.52 11.03 -4.65
N ASN A 146 8.65 11.69 -3.51
CA ASN A 146 9.27 13.01 -3.39
C ASN A 146 10.77 13.00 -3.74
N PHE A 147 11.47 11.91 -3.42
CA PHE A 147 12.84 11.68 -3.88
C PHE A 147 12.90 11.62 -5.42
N GLY A 148 11.98 10.90 -6.05
CA GLY A 148 11.85 10.83 -7.51
C GLY A 148 11.60 12.19 -8.18
N VAL A 149 10.71 13.00 -7.60
CA VAL A 149 10.43 14.37 -8.07
C VAL A 149 11.66 15.27 -7.92
N THR A 150 12.38 15.16 -6.81
CA THR A 150 13.62 15.93 -6.60
C THR A 150 14.69 15.56 -7.63
N LEU A 151 14.86 14.27 -7.92
CA LEU A 151 15.78 13.78 -8.97
C LEU A 151 15.45 14.32 -10.36
N GLU A 152 14.18 14.61 -10.67
CA GLU A 152 13.79 15.22 -11.95
C GLU A 152 14.23 16.67 -12.02
N ARG A 153 14.03 17.42 -10.94
CA ARG A 153 14.42 18.84 -10.87
C ARG A 153 15.93 19.04 -11.00
N LEU A 154 16.74 18.08 -10.54
CA LEU A 154 18.20 18.13 -10.59
C LEU A 154 18.79 17.71 -11.94
N LYS A 155 18.00 17.14 -12.85
CA LYS A 155 18.43 16.76 -14.20
C LYS A 155 18.20 17.87 -15.25
N VAL A 156 17.86 19.07 -14.78
CA VAL A 156 17.78 20.33 -15.56
C VAL A 156 19.07 21.10 -15.34
#